data_AF-A0A9P5IU03-F1
#
_entry.id   AF-A0A9P5IU03-F1
#
_cell.length_a   1.000
_cell.length_b   1.000
_cell.length_c   1.000
_cell.angle_alpha   90.00
_cell.angle_beta   90.00
_cell.angle_gamma   90.00
#
_symmetry.space_group_name_H-M   'P 1'
#
loop_
_entity.id
_entity.type
_entity.pdbx_description
1 polymer ?
#
loop_
_entity_poly.entity_id
_entity_poly.type
_entity_poly.pdbx_seq_one_letter_code
_entity_poly.pdbx_strand_id
1 'polypeptide(L)'
;MSSSTATPTPTPAPKTVPVAAPKPEPVKEKSPVPVIPPPKEVVVEEQDDERNETDFSAKQSDDGSVGLPDLGENIDAATFEQILEMDDDEEEREFSSSIVFGFFEQAEQTFVKMDDALKEKDLATLSSLGHFLKGSSATLGLTKVKDSCEKIQHYGQQKDEAGTTDEPDKEKCLARIKETLVSVKEEYKEVEKVLKKFYAT
;
A
#
# COMPACT_ATOMS: atom_id res chain seq x y z
N MET A 1 -53.53 90.25 7.72
CA MET A 1 -52.17 90.65 7.32
C MET A 1 -51.25 89.51 7.68
N SER A 2 -50.68 88.90 6.65
CA SER A 2 -50.34 87.47 6.63
C SER A 2 -48.93 87.20 7.14
N SER A 3 -48.82 86.25 8.06
CA SER A 3 -47.56 85.60 8.44
C SER A 3 -47.17 84.60 7.35
N SER A 4 -46.01 84.81 6.72
CA SER A 4 -45.46 83.91 5.70
C SER A 4 -44.31 83.11 6.30
N THR A 5 -44.56 81.82 6.52
CA THR A 5 -43.61 80.81 6.95
C THR A 5 -42.81 80.30 5.75
N ALA A 6 -41.49 80.47 5.76
CA ALA A 6 -40.58 79.89 4.78
C ALA A 6 -40.00 78.56 5.28
N THR A 7 -40.20 77.52 4.49
CA THR A 7 -39.82 76.11 4.68
C THR A 7 -38.32 75.89 4.41
N PRO A 8 -37.61 75.01 5.16
CA PRO A 8 -36.25 74.61 4.84
C PRO A 8 -36.18 73.51 3.76
N THR A 9 -35.24 73.68 2.83
CA THR A 9 -34.90 72.78 1.71
C THR A 9 -34.21 71.49 2.19
N PRO A 10 -34.48 70.31 1.60
CA PRO A 10 -33.85 69.05 2.00
C PRO A 10 -32.39 68.90 1.51
N THR A 11 -31.54 68.42 2.41
CA THR A 11 -30.15 67.98 2.17
C THR A 11 -30.10 66.66 1.39
N PRO A 12 -29.17 66.48 0.43
CA PRO A 12 -29.05 65.22 -0.32
C PRO A 12 -28.43 64.10 0.53
N ALA A 13 -28.98 62.88 0.38
CA ALA A 13 -28.49 61.66 1.01
C ALA A 13 -27.13 61.20 0.45
N PRO A 14 -26.25 60.59 1.28
CA PRO A 14 -24.96 60.08 0.83
C PRO A 14 -25.13 58.84 -0.05
N LYS A 15 -24.44 58.84 -1.20
CA LYS A 15 -24.32 57.68 -2.09
C LYS A 15 -23.48 56.59 -1.43
N THR A 16 -24.07 55.42 -1.22
CA THR A 16 -23.37 54.20 -0.82
C THR A 16 -22.50 53.70 -1.98
N VAL A 17 -21.18 53.72 -1.78
CA VAL A 17 -20.21 52.97 -2.60
C VAL A 17 -20.34 51.48 -2.28
N PRO A 18 -20.40 50.58 -3.28
CA PRO A 18 -20.37 49.14 -3.01
C PRO A 18 -18.96 48.73 -2.55
N VAL A 19 -18.91 48.12 -1.36
CA VAL A 19 -17.70 47.47 -0.82
C VAL A 19 -17.39 46.25 -1.69
N ALA A 20 -16.19 46.23 -2.28
CA ALA A 20 -15.66 45.10 -3.00
C ALA A 20 -15.50 43.89 -2.06
N ALA A 21 -16.01 42.73 -2.49
CA ALA A 21 -15.81 41.47 -1.79
C ALA A 21 -14.31 41.12 -1.68
N PRO A 22 -13.84 40.49 -0.59
CA PRO A 22 -12.47 40.04 -0.49
C PRO A 22 -12.22 38.91 -1.49
N LYS A 23 -11.21 39.11 -2.33
CA LYS A 23 -10.68 38.12 -3.27
C LYS A 23 -10.11 36.92 -2.47
N PRO A 24 -10.38 35.66 -2.86
CA PRO A 24 -9.78 34.51 -2.17
C PRO A 24 -8.25 34.52 -2.35
N GLU A 25 -7.54 34.32 -1.24
CA GLU A 25 -6.09 34.13 -1.22
C GLU A 25 -5.71 32.84 -1.98
N PRO A 26 -4.54 32.80 -2.64
CA PRO A 26 -4.10 31.62 -3.36
C PRO A 26 -3.71 30.51 -2.38
N VAL A 27 -4.30 29.33 -2.55
CA VAL A 27 -3.92 28.11 -1.84
C VAL A 27 -2.46 27.79 -2.20
N LYS A 28 -1.59 27.76 -1.20
CA LYS A 28 -0.20 27.32 -1.36
C LYS A 28 -0.18 25.88 -1.85
N GLU A 29 0.31 25.69 -3.06
CA GLU A 29 0.63 24.43 -3.69
C GLU A 29 1.58 23.64 -2.78
N LYS A 30 1.11 22.48 -2.30
CA LYS A 30 1.98 21.51 -1.61
C LYS A 30 2.95 20.95 -2.65
N SER A 31 4.24 21.05 -2.33
CA SER A 31 5.33 20.46 -3.11
C SER A 31 5.05 18.98 -3.42
N PRO A 32 5.45 18.48 -4.61
CA PRO A 32 5.09 17.14 -5.05
C PRO A 32 5.80 16.07 -4.23
N VAL A 33 5.04 15.07 -3.80
CA VAL A 33 5.58 13.79 -3.33
C VAL A 33 6.35 13.11 -4.48
N PRO A 34 7.47 12.41 -4.23
CA PRO A 34 8.15 11.65 -5.27
C PRO A 34 7.23 10.54 -5.77
N VAL A 35 6.75 10.67 -7.01
CA VAL A 35 6.06 9.59 -7.72
C VAL A 35 7.15 8.63 -8.20
N ILE A 36 7.34 7.52 -7.50
CA ILE A 36 8.06 6.38 -8.05
C ILE A 36 7.19 5.85 -9.20
N PRO A 37 7.68 5.85 -10.46
CA PRO A 37 6.87 5.38 -11.57
C PRO A 37 6.60 3.88 -11.41
N PRO A 38 5.40 3.39 -11.79
CA PRO A 38 5.14 1.97 -11.86
C PRO A 38 6.11 1.31 -12.86
N PRO A 39 6.60 0.09 -12.60
CA PRO A 39 7.37 -0.64 -13.59
C PRO A 39 6.50 -0.83 -14.83
N LYS A 40 7.07 -0.53 -16.00
CA LYS A 40 6.42 -0.67 -17.30
C LYS A 40 6.05 -2.14 -17.51
N GLU A 41 4.83 -2.39 -17.95
CA GLU A 41 4.37 -3.70 -18.45
C GLU A 41 5.36 -4.22 -19.50
N VAL A 42 6.08 -5.29 -19.15
CA VAL A 42 6.75 -6.14 -20.11
C VAL A 42 5.74 -7.17 -20.59
N VAL A 43 5.39 -7.05 -21.86
CA VAL A 43 4.66 -8.06 -22.62
C VAL A 43 5.54 -9.31 -22.65
N VAL A 44 5.15 -10.36 -21.94
CA VAL A 44 5.75 -11.68 -22.05
C VAL A 44 4.98 -12.45 -23.13
N GLU A 45 5.62 -12.65 -24.27
CA GLU A 45 5.22 -13.65 -25.26
C GLU A 45 5.55 -15.04 -24.71
N GLU A 46 4.57 -15.93 -24.72
CA GLU A 46 4.71 -17.34 -24.38
C GLU A 46 5.50 -18.08 -25.46
N GLN A 47 6.49 -18.87 -25.07
CA GLN A 47 6.96 -19.98 -25.90
C GLN A 47 7.45 -21.16 -25.04
N ASP A 48 6.78 -22.29 -25.25
CA ASP A 48 6.91 -23.60 -24.62
C ASP A 48 8.30 -24.29 -24.73
N ASP A 49 8.53 -25.14 -23.72
CA ASP A 49 9.22 -26.45 -23.69
C ASP A 49 10.63 -26.63 -24.28
N GLU A 50 11.58 -27.07 -23.43
CA GLU A 50 11.94 -28.50 -23.33
C GLU A 50 12.89 -28.82 -22.16
N ARG A 51 12.61 -29.99 -21.55
CA ARG A 51 13.32 -30.78 -20.54
C ARG A 51 14.87 -30.73 -20.49
N ASN A 52 15.42 -30.84 -19.28
CA ASN A 52 16.34 -31.94 -18.95
C ASN A 52 16.45 -32.19 -17.43
N GLU A 53 16.24 -33.44 -17.03
CA GLU A 53 16.49 -33.97 -15.69
C GLU A 53 18.00 -34.04 -15.43
N THR A 54 18.47 -33.53 -14.28
CA THR A 54 19.65 -34.11 -13.61
C THR A 54 19.47 -34.10 -12.10
N ASP A 55 19.33 -35.33 -11.61
CA ASP A 55 19.62 -35.80 -10.26
C ASP A 55 20.89 -35.16 -9.66
N PHE A 56 20.74 -34.49 -8.52
CA PHE A 56 21.84 -34.32 -7.56
C PHE A 56 21.32 -34.53 -6.14
N SER A 57 21.48 -35.77 -5.68
CA SER A 57 21.33 -36.18 -4.31
C SER A 57 22.36 -35.51 -3.38
N ALA A 58 21.84 -34.94 -2.29
CA ALA A 58 22.42 -34.81 -0.96
C ALA A 58 23.88 -34.31 -0.81
N LYS A 59 24.00 -33.09 -0.27
CA LYS A 59 24.96 -32.80 0.80
C LYS A 59 24.46 -31.67 1.70
N GLN A 60 23.80 -32.09 2.78
CA GLN A 60 23.65 -31.30 4.00
C GLN A 60 25.06 -30.90 4.47
N SER A 61 25.37 -29.62 4.35
CA SER A 61 26.59 -29.01 4.89
C SER A 61 26.14 -27.96 5.89
N ASP A 62 26.14 -28.39 7.14
CA ASP A 62 26.13 -27.57 8.34
C ASP A 62 27.49 -26.87 8.42
N ASP A 63 27.59 -25.60 8.02
CA ASP A 63 28.69 -24.70 8.38
C ASP A 63 28.33 -23.24 8.02
N GLY A 64 28.04 -22.42 9.04
CA GLY A 64 28.22 -20.97 8.92
C GLY A 64 27.01 -20.04 9.14
N SER A 65 25.79 -20.52 9.42
CA SER A 65 24.70 -19.59 9.77
C SER A 65 24.95 -19.03 11.18
N VAL A 66 25.52 -17.82 11.21
CA VAL A 66 25.55 -16.95 12.39
C VAL A 66 24.10 -16.75 12.83
N GLY A 67 23.69 -17.52 13.84
CA GLY A 67 22.30 -17.82 14.15
C GLY A 67 21.37 -16.61 14.01
N LEU A 68 20.67 -16.56 12.88
CA LEU A 68 19.54 -15.67 12.72
C LEU A 68 18.58 -15.95 13.87
N PRO A 69 18.17 -14.93 14.64
CA PRO A 69 17.13 -15.13 15.63
C PRO A 69 15.91 -15.69 14.92
N ASP A 70 15.20 -16.61 15.60
CA ASP A 70 13.98 -17.21 15.07
C ASP A 70 12.99 -16.11 14.64
N LEU A 71 12.95 -15.84 13.32
CA LEU A 71 12.05 -14.86 12.69
C LEU A 71 10.61 -15.40 12.61
N GLY A 72 10.39 -16.63 13.06
CA GLY A 72 9.10 -17.32 13.07
C GLY A 72 8.67 -17.84 11.70
N GLU A 73 7.53 -18.51 11.66
CA GLU A 73 7.01 -19.18 10.45
C GLU A 73 6.43 -18.23 9.39
N ASN A 74 6.31 -16.94 9.71
CA ASN A 74 5.69 -15.94 8.82
C ASN A 74 6.70 -15.27 7.88
N ILE A 75 7.99 -15.53 8.07
CA ILE A 75 9.10 -14.93 7.32
C ILE A 75 9.95 -16.07 6.76
N ASP A 76 10.11 -16.11 5.44
CA ASP A 76 11.04 -17.03 4.79
C ASP A 76 12.47 -16.58 5.09
N ALA A 77 13.12 -17.30 6.01
CA ALA A 77 14.45 -16.97 6.50
C ALA A 77 15.48 -16.93 5.36
N ALA A 78 15.38 -17.83 4.37
CA ALA A 78 16.32 -17.87 3.25
C ALA A 78 16.24 -16.60 2.38
N THR A 79 15.03 -16.15 2.04
CA THR A 79 14.83 -14.88 1.31
C THR A 79 15.31 -13.70 2.14
N PHE A 80 15.01 -13.69 3.45
CA PHE A 80 15.39 -12.58 4.31
C PHE A 80 16.90 -12.53 4.58
N GLU A 81 17.58 -13.67 4.70
CA GLU A 81 19.04 -13.78 4.86
C GLU A 81 19.77 -13.17 3.66
N GLN A 82 19.30 -13.42 2.44
CA GLN A 82 19.85 -12.78 1.22
C GLN A 82 19.79 -11.25 1.26
N ILE A 83 18.77 -10.69 1.92
CA ILE A 83 18.64 -9.24 2.09
C ILE A 83 19.65 -8.73 3.11
N LEU A 84 19.86 -9.47 4.20
CA LEU A 84 20.83 -9.12 5.22
C LEU A 84 22.26 -9.21 4.70
N GLU A 85 22.55 -10.16 3.80
CA GLU A 85 23.85 -10.27 3.10
C GLU A 85 24.16 -9.06 2.20
N MET A 86 23.16 -8.21 1.91
CA MET A 86 23.35 -6.96 1.16
C MET A 86 23.70 -5.76 2.05
N ASP A 87 23.66 -5.89 3.38
CA ASP A 87 24.14 -4.85 4.28
C ASP A 87 25.68 -4.81 4.27
N ASP A 88 26.25 -3.60 4.17
CA ASP A 88 27.70 -3.39 4.24
C ASP A 88 28.24 -3.59 5.69
N ASP A 89 27.38 -3.38 6.69
CA ASP A 89 27.69 -3.50 8.12
C ASP A 89 26.55 -4.23 8.86
N GLU A 90 26.90 -5.33 9.56
CA GLU A 90 25.94 -6.19 10.26
C GLU A 90 25.34 -5.56 11.52
N GLU A 91 25.94 -4.50 12.08
CA GLU A 91 25.44 -3.76 13.24
C GLU A 91 24.50 -2.62 12.81
N GLU A 92 24.85 -1.89 11.74
CA GLU A 92 24.05 -0.74 11.28
C GLU A 92 22.83 -1.18 10.45
N ARG A 93 22.99 -2.22 9.62
CA ARG A 93 21.94 -2.79 8.75
C ARG A 93 21.08 -1.76 8.02
N GLU A 94 21.72 -0.71 7.51
CA GLU A 94 21.02 0.45 6.93
C GLU A 94 20.18 0.06 5.71
N PHE A 95 20.69 -0.85 4.86
CA PHE A 95 20.00 -1.25 3.64
C PHE A 95 18.77 -2.10 3.98
N SER A 96 18.95 -3.20 4.73
CA SER A 96 17.85 -4.12 5.03
C SER A 96 16.78 -3.45 5.92
N SER A 97 17.18 -2.63 6.88
CA SER A 97 16.23 -1.86 7.70
C SER A 97 15.44 -0.86 6.84
N SER A 98 16.09 -0.12 5.93
CA SER A 98 15.42 0.87 5.09
C SER A 98 14.29 0.26 4.24
N ILE A 99 14.52 -0.93 3.65
CA ILE A 99 13.51 -1.59 2.83
C ILE A 99 12.38 -2.18 3.67
N VAL A 100 12.68 -2.68 4.88
CA VAL A 100 11.67 -3.22 5.80
C VAL A 100 10.76 -2.11 6.34
N PHE A 101 11.33 -1.01 6.81
CA PHE A 101 10.54 0.13 7.28
C PHE A 101 9.78 0.81 6.13
N GLY A 102 10.38 0.88 4.94
CA GLY A 102 9.68 1.34 3.73
C GLY A 102 8.49 0.46 3.35
N PHE A 103 8.62 -0.85 3.51
CA PHE A 103 7.49 -1.77 3.32
C PHE A 103 6.39 -1.54 4.35
N PHE A 104 6.70 -1.28 5.63
CA PHE A 104 5.67 -1.02 6.64
C PHE A 104 4.80 0.19 6.27
N GLU A 105 5.42 1.30 5.90
CA GLU A 105 4.68 2.48 5.46
C GLU A 105 3.82 2.18 4.22
N GLN A 106 4.37 1.43 3.25
CA GLN A 106 3.66 1.03 2.05
C GLN A 106 2.46 0.12 2.35
N ALA A 107 2.62 -0.83 3.27
CA ALA A 107 1.57 -1.76 3.67
C ALA A 107 0.42 -1.02 4.37
N GLU A 108 0.72 -0.17 5.35
CA GLU A 108 -0.29 0.63 6.05
C GLU A 108 -1.08 1.52 5.10
N GLN A 109 -0.41 2.23 4.19
CA GLN A 109 -1.07 3.05 3.18
C GLN A 109 -1.94 2.21 2.24
N THR A 110 -1.46 1.03 1.83
CA THR A 110 -2.20 0.12 0.96
C THR A 110 -3.46 -0.40 1.65
N PHE A 111 -3.37 -0.78 2.94
CA PHE A 111 -4.52 -1.25 3.70
C PHE A 111 -5.62 -0.21 3.83
N VAL A 112 -5.26 1.07 4.03
CA VAL A 112 -6.25 2.17 4.04
C VAL A 112 -6.95 2.27 2.68
N LYS A 113 -6.20 2.22 1.57
CA LYS A 113 -6.77 2.24 0.21
C LYS A 113 -7.67 1.03 -0.06
N MET A 114 -7.31 -0.15 0.46
CA MET A 114 -8.14 -1.35 0.35
C MET A 114 -9.45 -1.22 1.15
N ASP A 115 -9.41 -0.64 2.36
CA ASP A 115 -10.63 -0.36 3.13
C ASP A 115 -11.56 0.61 2.40
N ASP A 116 -11.01 1.62 1.73
CA ASP A 116 -11.80 2.58 0.95
C ASP A 116 -12.39 1.93 -0.31
N ALA A 117 -11.59 1.17 -1.07
CA ALA A 117 -12.07 0.43 -2.23
C ALA A 117 -13.14 -0.61 -1.86
N LEU A 118 -13.07 -1.22 -0.68
CA LEU A 118 -14.12 -2.10 -0.15
C LEU A 118 -15.45 -1.35 0.09
N LYS A 119 -15.40 -0.11 0.60
CA LYS A 119 -16.61 0.72 0.78
C LYS A 119 -17.23 1.08 -0.57
N GLU A 120 -16.38 1.37 -1.56
CA GLU A 120 -16.79 1.69 -2.93
C GLU A 120 -17.18 0.45 -3.75
N LYS A 121 -16.92 -0.75 -3.22
CA LYS A 121 -17.11 -2.05 -3.89
C LYS A 121 -16.30 -2.16 -5.20
N ASP A 122 -15.13 -1.53 -5.26
CA ASP A 122 -14.25 -1.52 -6.43
C ASP A 122 -13.32 -2.74 -6.45
N LEU A 123 -13.78 -3.81 -7.08
CA LEU A 123 -13.02 -5.06 -7.24
C LEU A 123 -11.73 -4.88 -8.07
N ALA A 124 -11.72 -3.96 -9.04
CA ALA A 124 -10.55 -3.75 -9.89
C ALA A 124 -9.42 -3.08 -9.10
N THR A 125 -9.75 -2.05 -8.31
CA THR A 125 -8.79 -1.43 -7.41
C THR A 125 -8.32 -2.40 -6.33
N LEU A 126 -9.21 -3.20 -5.74
CA LEU A 126 -8.82 -4.24 -4.78
C LEU A 126 -7.84 -5.26 -5.39
N SER A 127 -8.09 -5.68 -6.63
CA SER A 127 -7.17 -6.58 -7.35
C SER A 127 -5.80 -5.94 -7.55
N SER A 128 -5.75 -4.68 -7.97
CA SER A 128 -4.50 -3.96 -8.22
C SER A 128 -3.69 -3.74 -6.94
N LEU A 129 -4.35 -3.36 -5.85
CA LEU A 129 -3.72 -3.19 -4.54
C LEU A 129 -3.21 -4.52 -3.98
N GLY A 130 -3.99 -5.60 -4.15
CA GLY A 130 -3.57 -6.96 -3.78
C GLY A 130 -2.30 -7.39 -4.53
N HIS A 131 -2.27 -7.20 -5.85
CA HIS A 131 -1.09 -7.48 -6.66
C HIS A 131 0.14 -6.66 -6.24
N PHE A 132 -0.06 -5.36 -6.00
CA PHE A 132 1.00 -4.45 -5.58
C PHE A 132 1.64 -4.89 -4.25
N LEU A 133 0.82 -5.14 -3.23
CA LEU A 133 1.31 -5.53 -1.91
C LEU A 133 1.86 -6.97 -1.88
N LYS A 134 1.33 -7.86 -2.74
CA LYS A 134 1.90 -9.20 -2.98
C LYS A 134 3.35 -9.09 -3.45
N GLY A 135 3.64 -8.21 -4.41
CA GLY A 135 4.98 -8.04 -4.96
C GLY A 135 5.98 -7.58 -3.91
N SER A 136 5.64 -6.55 -3.13
CA SER A 136 6.55 -6.03 -2.11
C SER A 136 6.72 -6.96 -0.90
N SER A 137 5.68 -7.68 -0.49
CA SER A 137 5.79 -8.68 0.58
C SER A 137 6.62 -9.91 0.16
N ALA A 138 6.53 -10.34 -1.10
CA ALA A 138 7.36 -11.42 -1.64
C ALA A 138 8.85 -11.09 -1.57
N THR A 139 9.24 -9.85 -1.90
CA THR A 139 10.65 -9.41 -1.86
C THR A 139 11.27 -9.57 -0.47
N LEU A 140 10.48 -9.41 0.60
CA LEU A 140 10.94 -9.53 1.98
C LEU A 140 10.72 -10.92 2.58
N GLY A 141 10.26 -11.89 1.79
CA GLY A 141 9.97 -13.25 2.28
C GLY A 141 8.75 -13.34 3.20
N LEU A 142 7.82 -12.38 3.19
CA LEU A 142 6.66 -12.36 4.08
C LEU A 142 5.54 -13.26 3.53
N THR A 143 5.72 -14.57 3.66
CA THR A 143 4.96 -15.62 2.97
C THR A 143 3.44 -15.51 3.18
N LYS A 144 2.98 -15.41 4.43
CA LYS A 144 1.53 -15.32 4.72
C LYS A 144 0.91 -14.04 4.18
N VAL A 145 1.59 -12.90 4.36
CA VAL A 145 1.14 -11.61 3.83
C VAL A 145 1.03 -11.68 2.31
N LYS A 146 2.03 -12.26 1.64
CA LYS A 146 2.05 -12.49 0.19
C LYS A 146 0.85 -13.34 -0.26
N ASP A 147 0.63 -14.48 0.39
CA ASP A 147 -0.45 -15.41 0.05
C ASP A 147 -1.84 -14.78 0.24
N SER A 148 -2.05 -14.04 1.35
CA SER A 148 -3.30 -13.32 1.58
C SER A 148 -3.52 -12.19 0.57
N CYS A 149 -2.48 -11.47 0.17
CA CYS A 149 -2.56 -10.46 -0.90
C CYS A 149 -2.91 -11.08 -2.26
N GLU A 150 -2.38 -12.27 -2.56
CA GLU A 150 -2.73 -13.04 -3.75
C GLU A 150 -4.21 -13.45 -3.77
N LYS A 151 -4.75 -13.89 -2.63
CA LYS A 151 -6.19 -14.15 -2.51
C LYS A 151 -7.04 -12.91 -2.78
N ILE A 152 -6.66 -11.76 -2.24
CA ILE A 152 -7.33 -10.46 -2.52
C ILE A 152 -7.26 -10.15 -4.01
N GLN A 153 -6.11 -10.37 -4.66
CA GLN A 153 -5.96 -10.22 -6.10
C GLN A 153 -6.96 -11.10 -6.87
N HIS A 154 -7.02 -12.40 -6.56
CA HIS A 154 -7.90 -13.35 -7.24
C HIS A 154 -9.39 -13.01 -7.06
N TYR A 155 -9.83 -12.73 -5.84
CA TYR A 155 -11.22 -12.32 -5.60
C TYR A 155 -11.55 -10.99 -6.29
N GLY A 156 -10.61 -10.05 -6.37
CA GLY A 156 -10.77 -8.81 -7.13
C GLY A 156 -10.94 -9.03 -8.63
N GLN A 157 -10.39 -10.13 -9.16
CA GLN A 157 -10.59 -10.58 -10.54
C GLN A 157 -11.88 -11.39 -10.73
N GLN A 158 -12.73 -11.50 -9.70
CA GLN A 158 -13.89 -12.40 -9.67
C GLN A 158 -13.50 -13.85 -9.93
N LYS A 159 -12.48 -14.32 -9.22
CA LYS A 159 -12.05 -15.72 -9.22
C LYS A 159 -12.14 -16.32 -7.82
N ASP A 160 -12.06 -17.64 -7.73
CA ASP A 160 -11.91 -18.37 -6.49
C ASP A 160 -10.56 -18.09 -5.79
N GLU A 161 -10.40 -18.64 -4.59
CA GLU A 161 -9.18 -18.45 -3.78
C GLU A 161 -7.90 -18.82 -4.53
N ALA A 162 -7.96 -19.89 -5.33
CA ALA A 162 -6.83 -20.40 -6.11
C ALA A 162 -6.62 -19.67 -7.45
N GLY A 163 -7.49 -18.70 -7.80
CA GLY A 163 -7.40 -17.97 -9.07
C GLY A 163 -7.66 -18.84 -10.31
N THR A 164 -8.29 -20.01 -10.14
CA THR A 164 -8.46 -21.03 -11.17
C THR A 164 -9.87 -21.03 -11.76
N THR A 165 -10.89 -20.73 -10.95
CA THR A 165 -12.29 -20.75 -11.36
C THR A 165 -12.91 -19.36 -11.25
N ASP A 166 -13.73 -18.97 -12.23
CA ASP A 166 -14.50 -17.73 -12.15
C ASP A 166 -15.57 -17.80 -11.04
N GLU A 167 -15.70 -16.72 -10.29
CA GLU A 167 -16.71 -16.50 -9.26
C GLU A 167 -17.65 -15.36 -9.70
N PRO A 168 -18.81 -15.66 -10.31
CA PRO A 168 -19.70 -14.64 -10.85
C PRO A 168 -20.42 -13.81 -9.77
N ASP A 169 -20.43 -14.27 -8.51
CA ASP A 169 -21.02 -13.53 -7.40
C ASP A 169 -20.04 -12.48 -6.85
N LYS A 170 -20.26 -11.23 -7.27
CA LYS A 170 -19.51 -10.06 -6.78
C LYS A 170 -19.63 -9.85 -5.28
N GLU A 171 -20.79 -10.11 -4.68
CA GLU A 171 -20.99 -9.89 -3.24
C GLU A 171 -20.21 -10.94 -2.44
N LYS A 172 -20.15 -12.18 -2.94
CA LYS A 172 -19.29 -13.23 -2.40
C LYS A 172 -17.81 -12.86 -2.49
N CYS A 173 -17.35 -12.34 -3.63
CA CYS A 173 -15.97 -11.86 -3.78
C CYS A 173 -15.64 -10.74 -2.76
N LEU A 174 -16.51 -9.75 -2.63
CA LEU A 174 -16.32 -8.64 -1.67
C LEU A 174 -16.31 -9.13 -0.22
N ALA A 175 -17.18 -10.09 0.13
CA ALA A 175 -17.18 -10.69 1.46
C ALA A 175 -15.86 -11.42 1.76
N ARG A 176 -15.36 -12.20 0.80
CA ARG A 176 -14.09 -12.91 0.92
C ARG A 176 -12.88 -11.97 0.99
N ILE A 177 -12.87 -10.89 0.22
CA ILE A 177 -11.83 -9.86 0.31
C ILE A 177 -11.86 -9.22 1.69
N LYS A 178 -13.04 -8.90 2.23
CA LYS A 178 -13.16 -8.30 3.55
C LYS A 178 -12.61 -9.22 4.65
N GLU A 179 -12.92 -10.50 4.61
CA GLU A 179 -12.37 -11.50 5.54
C GLU A 179 -10.86 -11.61 5.41
N THR A 180 -10.36 -11.74 4.17
CA THR A 180 -8.92 -11.84 3.88
C THR A 180 -8.16 -10.59 4.29
N LEU A 181 -8.78 -9.40 4.16
CA LEU A 181 -8.18 -8.13 4.57
C LEU A 181 -8.01 -8.04 6.10
N VAL A 182 -8.88 -8.70 6.88
CA VAL A 182 -8.68 -8.82 8.33
C VAL A 182 -7.46 -9.71 8.60
N SER A 183 -7.39 -10.89 7.98
CA SER A 183 -6.28 -11.83 8.16
C SER A 183 -4.92 -11.21 7.79
N VAL A 184 -4.81 -10.56 6.62
CA VAL A 184 -3.54 -9.97 6.17
C VAL A 184 -3.05 -8.85 7.10
N LYS A 185 -3.97 -8.10 7.73
CA LYS A 185 -3.62 -7.06 8.71
C LYS A 185 -3.10 -7.66 10.01
N GLU A 186 -3.60 -8.84 10.40
CA GLU A 186 -3.10 -9.57 11.57
C GLU A 186 -1.72 -10.18 11.28
N GLU A 187 -1.60 -10.89 10.16
CA GLU A 187 -0.33 -11.46 9.66
C GLU A 187 0.75 -10.39 9.54
N TYR A 188 0.40 -9.22 8.99
CA TYR A 188 1.28 -8.05 8.91
C TYR A 188 1.76 -7.59 10.30
N LYS A 189 0.86 -7.47 11.29
CA LYS A 189 1.25 -7.02 12.64
C LYS A 189 2.17 -8.01 13.34
N GLU A 190 1.99 -9.30 13.09
CA GLU A 190 2.88 -10.33 13.61
C GLU A 190 4.30 -10.14 13.07
N VAL A 191 4.46 -10.01 11.75
CA VAL A 191 5.79 -9.81 11.13
C VAL A 191 6.39 -8.46 11.49
N GLU A 192 5.60 -7.40 11.52
CA GLU A 192 6.03 -6.05 11.89
C GLU A 192 6.63 -6.05 13.30
N LYS A 193 5.98 -6.73 14.26
CA LYS A 193 6.47 -6.83 15.63
C LYS A 193 7.80 -7.59 15.71
N VAL A 194 7.92 -8.70 14.98
CA VAL A 194 9.16 -9.50 14.95
C VAL A 194 10.31 -8.68 14.37
N LEU A 195 10.10 -8.08 13.21
CA LEU A 195 11.12 -7.30 12.51
C LEU A 195 11.49 -6.00 13.24
N LYS A 196 10.53 -5.29 13.86
CA LYS A 196 10.86 -4.14 14.72
C LYS A 196 11.71 -4.53 15.92
N LYS A 197 11.48 -5.70 16.50
CA LYS A 197 12.31 -6.22 17.59
C LYS A 197 13.72 -6.58 17.09
N PHE A 198 13.81 -7.18 15.91
CA PHE A 198 15.07 -7.54 15.27
C PHE A 198 15.97 -6.33 15.04
N TYR A 199 15.44 -5.23 14.48
CA TYR A 199 16.20 -4.00 14.20
C TYR A 199 16.34 -3.03 15.39
N ALA A 200 15.73 -3.33 16.53
CA ALA A 200 15.87 -2.51 17.75
C ALA A 200 16.98 -3.01 18.69
N THR A 201 17.77 -4.00 18.24
CA THR A 201 18.86 -4.62 18.98
C THR A 201 20.18 -4.13 18.43
#